data_AF-U2KGN5-F1
#
_entry.id   AF-U2KGN5-F1
#
_cell.length_a   1.000
_cell.length_b   1.000
_cell.length_c   1.000
_cell.angle_alpha   90.00
_cell.angle_beta   90.00
_cell.angle_gamma   90.00
#
_symmetry.space_group_name_H-M   'P 1'
#
loop_
_entity.id
_entity.type
_entity.pdbx_description
1 polymer ?
#
loop_
_entity_poly.entity_id
_entity_poly.type
_entity_poly.pdbx_seq_one_letter_code
_entity_poly.pdbx_strand_id
1 'polypeptide(L)'
;TTATTATTTTTTPAAAKGDASGDGVLDTNDVFEAMLYVAYCGAGMSSNLTADQIAAADIDGDGSVDSTDVYYILYYVALQGAGKNPTWDFVLGRK
;
A
#
# COMPACT_ATOMS: atom_id res chain seq x y z
N THR A 1 -0.58 11.44 46.58
CA THR A 1 -0.25 11.89 45.22
C THR A 1 -0.39 10.70 44.30
N THR A 2 -1.35 10.72 43.37
CA THR A 2 -1.58 9.61 42.42
C THR A 2 -0.88 9.95 41.12
N ALA A 3 0.01 9.07 40.65
CA ALA A 3 0.73 9.24 39.39
C ALA A 3 -0.13 8.70 38.24
N THR A 4 -0.39 9.54 37.24
CA THR A 4 -1.06 9.17 36.00
C THR A 4 0.00 8.73 35.00
N THR A 5 -0.01 7.44 34.63
CA THR A 5 0.79 6.92 33.52
C THR A 5 0.11 7.35 32.21
N ALA A 6 0.77 8.22 31.44
CA ALA A 6 0.34 8.55 30.09
C ALA A 6 0.73 7.41 29.14
N THR A 7 -0.26 6.73 28.59
CA THR A 7 -0.06 5.77 27.50
C THR A 7 0.14 6.55 26.21
N THR A 8 1.37 6.60 25.70
CA THR A 8 1.66 7.14 24.37
C THR A 8 1.24 6.08 23.34
N THR A 9 0.06 6.24 22.75
CA THR A 9 -0.34 5.47 21.57
C THR A 9 0.47 6.00 20.40
N THR A 10 1.55 5.31 20.04
CA THR A 10 2.20 5.49 18.74
C THR A 10 1.21 4.97 17.69
N THR A 11 0.41 5.88 17.13
CA THR A 11 -0.33 5.59 15.90
C THR A 11 0.70 5.39 14.82
N THR A 12 0.93 4.13 14.40
CA THR A 12 1.56 3.85 13.11
C THR A 12 0.86 4.72 12.08
N PRO A 13 1.60 5.52 11.27
CA PRO A 13 0.98 6.28 10.19
C PRO A 13 0.13 5.31 9.37
N ALA A 14 -1.13 5.66 9.11
CA ALA A 14 -1.92 4.88 8.17
C ALA A 14 -1.14 4.80 6.85
N ALA A 15 -0.90 3.59 6.36
CA ALA A 15 -0.17 3.37 5.11
C ALA A 15 -0.81 4.23 4.01
N ALA A 16 0.01 5.00 3.31
CA ALA A 16 -0.50 5.84 2.22
C ALA A 16 -1.02 4.94 1.10
N LYS A 17 -1.99 5.41 0.31
CA LYS A 17 -2.48 4.63 -0.84
C LYS A 17 -1.30 4.25 -1.76
N GLY A 18 -1.12 2.96 -2.03
CA GLY A 18 0.00 2.38 -2.76
C GLY A 18 1.19 1.93 -1.91
N ASP A 19 1.30 2.35 -0.65
CA ASP A 19 2.40 2.02 0.27
C ASP A 19 2.16 0.65 0.92
N ALA A 20 2.33 -0.40 0.13
CA ALA A 20 2.17 -1.77 0.59
C ALA A 20 3.25 -2.17 1.62
N SER A 21 4.43 -1.57 1.53
CA SER A 21 5.54 -1.86 2.46
C SER A 21 5.37 -1.19 3.82
N GLY A 22 4.60 -0.09 3.90
CA GLY A 22 4.32 0.66 5.11
C GLY A 22 5.52 1.49 5.60
N ASP A 23 6.47 1.80 4.72
CA ASP A 23 7.66 2.60 5.06
C ASP A 23 7.45 4.10 4.84
N GLY A 24 6.29 4.48 4.29
CA GLY A 24 5.91 5.86 4.00
C GLY A 24 6.42 6.39 2.66
N VAL A 25 7.06 5.57 1.83
CA VAL A 25 7.62 5.92 0.53
C VAL A 25 7.03 5.04 -0.55
N LEU A 26 6.34 5.65 -1.51
CA LEU A 26 5.77 4.92 -2.65
C LEU A 26 6.82 4.61 -3.72
N ASP A 27 7.38 3.41 -3.72
CA ASP A 27 8.43 2.96 -4.63
C ASP A 27 8.31 1.49 -5.10
N THR A 28 9.38 0.98 -5.70
CA THR A 28 9.38 -0.38 -6.29
C THR A 28 9.30 -1.49 -5.23
N ASN A 29 9.61 -1.21 -3.97
CA ASN A 29 9.44 -2.12 -2.86
C ASN A 29 7.95 -2.40 -2.61
N ASP A 30 7.07 -1.41 -2.75
CA ASP A 30 5.63 -1.63 -2.64
C ASP A 30 5.10 -2.55 -3.73
N VAL A 31 5.65 -2.43 -4.95
CA VAL A 31 5.32 -3.34 -6.06
C VAL A 31 5.71 -4.77 -5.70
N PHE A 32 6.88 -4.95 -5.07
CA PHE A 32 7.35 -6.27 -4.65
C PHE A 32 6.47 -6.85 -3.54
N GLU A 33 6.17 -6.08 -2.49
CA GLU A 33 5.34 -6.52 -1.37
C GLU A 33 3.91 -6.85 -1.81
N ALA A 34 3.31 -6.02 -2.67
CA ALA A 34 1.99 -6.30 -3.25
C ALA A 34 2.01 -7.57 -4.11
N MET A 35 3.01 -7.75 -4.98
CA MET A 35 3.14 -8.97 -5.79
C MET A 35 3.35 -10.21 -4.91
N LEU A 36 4.14 -10.10 -3.85
CA LEU A 36 4.38 -11.17 -2.90
C LEU A 36 3.09 -11.54 -2.14
N TYR A 37 2.29 -10.56 -1.74
CA TYR A 37 0.96 -10.78 -1.16
C TYR A 37 0.06 -11.57 -2.10
N VAL A 38 -0.06 -11.14 -3.37
CA VAL A 38 -0.87 -11.81 -4.38
C VAL A 38 -0.43 -13.26 -4.58
N ALA A 39 0.89 -13.51 -4.60
CA ALA A 39 1.43 -14.86 -4.70
C ALA A 39 1.09 -15.73 -3.48
N TYR A 40 1.18 -15.20 -2.25
CA TYR A 40 0.78 -15.92 -1.04
C TYR A 40 -0.71 -16.28 -1.07
N CYS A 41 -1.58 -15.32 -1.41
CA CYS A 41 -3.01 -15.56 -1.55
C CYS A 41 -3.31 -16.64 -2.59
N GLY A 42 -2.65 -16.60 -3.76
CA GLY A 42 -2.77 -17.62 -4.80
C GLY A 42 -2.26 -19.01 -4.38
N ALA A 43 -1.29 -19.07 -3.46
CA ALA A 43 -0.79 -20.31 -2.87
C ALA A 43 -1.63 -20.83 -1.69
N GLY A 44 -2.69 -20.10 -1.28
CA GLY A 44 -3.48 -20.42 -0.08
C GLY A 44 -2.72 -20.20 1.23
N MET A 45 -1.70 -19.34 1.22
CA MET A 45 -0.90 -18.97 2.38
C MET A 45 -1.27 -17.58 2.89
N SER A 46 -0.97 -17.33 4.17
CA SER A 46 -1.14 -16.01 4.77
C SER A 46 0.07 -15.12 4.47
N SER A 47 -0.21 -13.84 4.19
CA SER A 47 0.82 -12.79 4.09
C SER A 47 1.19 -12.23 5.47
N ASN A 48 2.32 -11.54 5.54
CA ASN A 48 2.78 -10.77 6.70
C ASN A 48 2.33 -9.31 6.68
N LEU A 49 1.61 -8.86 5.64
CA LEU A 49 1.07 -7.51 5.57
C LEU A 49 -0.02 -7.29 6.65
N THR A 50 0.00 -6.10 7.24
CA THR A 50 -1.05 -5.63 8.15
C THR A 50 -2.32 -5.28 7.39
N ALA A 51 -3.46 -5.18 8.08
CA ALA A 51 -4.72 -4.79 7.47
C ALA A 51 -4.64 -3.42 6.77
N ASP A 52 -3.91 -2.46 7.36
CA ASP A 52 -3.75 -1.12 6.79
C ASP A 52 -2.90 -1.15 5.51
N GLN A 53 -1.84 -1.97 5.46
CA GLN A 53 -1.03 -2.16 4.26
C GLN A 53 -1.83 -2.87 3.15
N ILE A 54 -2.66 -3.84 3.50
CA ILE A 54 -3.57 -4.51 2.54
C ILE A 54 -4.57 -3.49 1.98
N ALA A 55 -5.17 -2.66 2.84
CA ALA A 55 -6.10 -1.61 2.40
C ALA A 55 -5.41 -0.52 1.56
N ALA A 56 -4.14 -0.22 1.84
CA ALA A 56 -3.33 0.69 1.04
C ALA A 56 -2.97 0.12 -0.33
N ALA A 57 -2.75 -1.20 -0.40
CA ALA A 57 -2.42 -1.92 -1.62
C ALA A 57 -3.65 -2.16 -2.52
N ASP A 58 -4.88 -2.10 -2.00
CA ASP A 58 -6.13 -2.12 -2.80
C ASP A 58 -6.34 -0.75 -3.48
N ILE A 59 -5.84 -0.61 -4.71
CA ILE A 59 -5.77 0.65 -5.44
C ILE A 59 -7.08 0.96 -6.13
N ASP A 60 -7.73 -0.03 -6.74
CA ASP A 60 -8.99 0.22 -7.43
C ASP A 60 -10.21 0.21 -6.50
N GLY A 61 -10.07 -0.34 -5.29
CA GLY A 61 -11.08 -0.32 -4.23
C GLY A 61 -12.11 -1.43 -4.38
N ASP A 62 -11.76 -2.55 -5.02
CA ASP A 62 -12.65 -3.70 -5.19
C ASP A 62 -12.72 -4.62 -3.96
N GLY A 63 -11.88 -4.38 -2.96
CA GLY A 63 -11.82 -5.11 -1.70
C GLY A 63 -10.87 -6.30 -1.72
N SER A 64 -10.14 -6.52 -2.81
CA SER A 64 -9.08 -7.52 -2.95
C SER A 64 -7.79 -6.84 -3.40
N VAL A 65 -6.65 -7.43 -3.06
CA VAL A 65 -5.36 -7.02 -3.65
C VAL A 65 -4.99 -8.07 -4.68
N ASP A 66 -4.97 -7.70 -5.95
CA ASP A 66 -4.66 -8.58 -7.06
C ASP A 66 -3.64 -7.99 -8.05
N SER A 67 -3.47 -8.64 -9.21
CA SER A 67 -2.49 -8.21 -10.22
C SER A 67 -2.80 -6.83 -10.82
N THR A 68 -4.05 -6.40 -10.75
CA THR A 68 -4.53 -5.09 -11.19
C THR A 68 -3.95 -3.99 -10.29
N ASP A 69 -3.97 -4.20 -8.98
CA ASP A 69 -3.36 -3.26 -8.02
C ASP A 69 -1.86 -3.15 -8.22
N VAL A 70 -1.18 -4.29 -8.38
CA VAL A 70 0.26 -4.34 -8.65
C VAL A 70 0.60 -3.54 -9.92
N TYR A 71 -0.23 -3.66 -10.97
CA TYR A 71 -0.06 -2.88 -12.18
C TYR A 71 -0.20 -1.38 -11.92
N TYR A 72 -1.19 -0.94 -11.12
CA TYR A 72 -1.35 0.48 -10.82
C TYR A 72 -0.22 1.06 -9.98
N ILE A 73 0.27 0.33 -8.97
CA ILE A 73 1.44 0.75 -8.16
C ILE A 73 2.66 0.87 -9.08
N LEU A 74 2.93 -0.15 -9.90
CA LEU A 74 4.05 -0.13 -10.84
C LEU A 74 3.95 1.04 -11.83
N TYR A 75 2.75 1.30 -12.36
CA TYR A 75 2.53 2.40 -13.30
C TYR A 75 2.76 3.75 -12.62
N TYR A 76 2.26 3.94 -11.40
CA TYR A 76 2.49 5.16 -10.62
C TYR A 76 3.98 5.39 -10.38
N VAL A 77 4.71 4.37 -9.90
CA VAL A 77 6.16 4.43 -9.64
C VAL A 77 6.95 4.70 -10.93
N ALA A 78 6.57 4.09 -12.05
CA ALA A 78 7.22 4.33 -13.34
C ALA A 78 7.03 5.78 -13.82
N LEU A 79 5.86 6.39 -13.59
CA LEU A 79 5.62 7.79 -13.91
C LEU A 79 6.46 8.72 -13.02
N GLN A 80 6.56 8.44 -11.72
CA GLN A 80 7.46 9.15 -10.80
C GLN A 80 8.92 9.06 -11.25
N GLY A 81 9.39 7.85 -11.57
CA GLY A 81 10.75 7.62 -12.08
C GLY A 81 11.03 8.34 -13.40
N ALA A 82 10.00 8.59 -14.22
CA ALA A 82 10.08 9.40 -15.43
C ALA A 82 10.02 10.92 -15.18
N GLY A 83 10.03 11.36 -13.91
CA GLY A 83 9.95 12.78 -13.52
C GLY A 83 8.55 13.39 -13.63
N LYS A 84 7.50 12.56 -13.70
CA LYS A 84 6.10 13.03 -13.68
C LYS A 84 5.57 12.97 -12.25
N ASN A 85 4.59 13.81 -11.94
CA ASN A 85 3.87 13.80 -10.67
C ASN A 85 2.45 13.26 -10.90
N PRO A 86 2.26 11.94 -11.03
CA PRO A 86 0.95 11.36 -11.27
C PRO A 86 0.01 11.57 -10.07
N THR A 87 -1.28 11.55 -10.34
CA THR A 87 -2.32 11.40 -9.32
C THR A 87 -2.99 10.05 -9.46
N TRP A 88 -3.59 9.52 -8.39
CA TRP A 88 -4.33 8.26 -8.46
C TRP A 88 -5.51 8.33 -9.43
N ASP A 89 -6.20 9.47 -9.53
CA ASP A 89 -7.28 9.64 -10.51
C ASP A 89 -6.79 9.53 -11.94
N PHE A 90 -5.60 10.08 -12.24
CA PHE A 90 -4.98 9.93 -13.56
C PHE A 90 -4.61 8.48 -13.86
N VAL A 91 -3.99 7.79 -12.89
CA VAL A 91 -3.58 6.39 -13.00
C VAL A 91 -4.78 5.46 -13.20
N LEU A 92 -5.89 5.75 -12.51
CA LEU A 92 -7.14 4.99 -12.55
C LEU A 92 -8.09 5.43 -13.68
N GLY A 93 -7.75 6.48 -14.44
CA GLY A 93 -8.62 7.03 -15.48
C GLY A 93 -9.94 7.64 -14.97
N ARG A 94 -9.99 8.09 -13.70
CA ARG A 94 -11.14 8.77 -13.09
C ARG A 94 -11.12 10.27 -13.45
N LYS A 95 -12.29 10.87 -13.62
CA LYS A 95 -12.49 12.28 -14.05
C LYS A 95 -12.73 13.22 -12.90
#